data_AF-A0A7L4PSU0-F1
#
_entry.id   AF-A0A7L4PSU0-F1
#
_cell.length_a   1.000
_cell.length_b   1.000
_cell.length_c   1.000
_cell.angle_alpha   90.00
_cell.angle_beta   90.00
_cell.angle_gamma   90.00
#
_symmetry.space_group_name_H-M   'P 1'
#
loop_
_entity.id
_entity.type
_entity.pdbx_description
1 polymer ?
#
loop_
_entity_poly.entity_id
_entity_poly.type
_entity_poly.pdbx_seq_one_letter_code
_entity_poly.pdbx_strand_id
1 'polypeptide(L)' 'MITKAILDDDETFSLLLQLTDIAAAAHERGDYEKRDQALDEIRQLREKITRIKYGEESG' A
#
# COMPACT_ATOMS: atom_id res chain seq x y z
N MET A 1 -10.19 1.51 -5.81
CA MET A 1 -10.39 0.20 -6.44
C MET A 1 -9.07 -0.56 -6.31
N ILE A 2 -9.01 -1.62 -5.50
CA ILE A 2 -7.80 -2.46 -5.41
C ILE A 2 -7.72 -3.24 -6.73
N THR A 3 -6.65 -3.05 -7.48
CA THR A 3 -6.45 -3.73 -8.77
C THR A 3 -6.21 -5.22 -8.55
N LYS A 4 -6.72 -6.06 -9.44
CA LYS A 4 -6.58 -7.54 -9.38
C LYS A 4 -5.12 -8.00 -9.23
N ALA A 5 -4.18 -7.25 -9.81
CA ALA A 5 -2.74 -7.48 -9.67
C ALA A 5 -2.20 -7.37 -8.24
N ILE A 6 -2.85 -6.57 -7.37
CA ILE A 6 -2.50 -6.53 -5.94
C ILE A 6 -2.97 -7.81 -5.25
N LEU A 7 -4.10 -8.36 -5.68
CA LEU A 7 -4.67 -9.60 -5.12
C LEU A 7 -3.93 -10.84 -5.61
N ASP A 8 -3.25 -10.77 -6.75
CA ASP A 8 -2.45 -11.88 -7.30
C ASP A 8 -1.03 -11.93 -6.70
N ASP A 9 -0.60 -10.86 -6.01
CA ASP A 9 0.63 -10.79 -5.21
C ASP A 9 0.26 -10.80 -3.71
N ASP A 10 0.12 -12.01 -3.17
CA ASP A 10 -0.27 -12.27 -1.78
C ASP A 10 0.63 -11.56 -0.75
N GLU A 11 1.91 -11.38 -1.07
CA GLU A 11 2.88 -10.72 -0.19
C GLU A 11 2.63 -9.21 -0.15
N THR A 12 2.45 -8.60 -1.32
CA THR A 12 2.11 -7.18 -1.43
C THR A 12 0.74 -6.87 -0.85
N PHE A 13 -0.26 -7.74 -1.03
CA PHE A 13 -1.57 -7.59 -0.40
C PHE A 13 -1.48 -7.65 1.12
N SER A 14 -0.74 -8.63 1.67
CA SER A 14 -0.54 -8.79 3.10
C SER A 14 0.15 -7.59 3.72
N LEU A 15 1.17 -7.04 3.05
CA LEU A 15 1.88 -5.84 3.49
C LEU A 15 0.97 -4.60 3.50
N LEU A 16 0.12 -4.43 2.47
CA LEU A 16 -0.85 -3.34 2.43
C LEU A 16 -1.85 -3.42 3.58
N LEU A 17 -2.29 -4.64 3.96
CA LEU A 17 -3.20 -4.83 5.08
C LEU A 17 -2.53 -4.44 6.40
N GLN A 18 -1.31 -4.93 6.64
CA GLN A 18 -0.53 -4.61 7.84
C GLN A 18 -0.29 -3.10 8.00
N LEU A 19 0.10 -2.42 6.92
CA LEU A 19 0.30 -0.97 6.95
C LEU A 19 -1.00 -0.22 7.23
N THR A 20 -2.14 -0.72 6.74
CA THR A 20 -3.45 -0.14 7.00
C THR A 20 -3.81 -0.28 8.47
N ASP A 21 -3.56 -1.44 9.08
CA ASP A 21 -3.79 -1.68 10.51
C ASP A 21 -2.88 -0.78 11.37
N ILE A 22 -1.62 -0.60 10.97
CA ILE A 22 -0.69 0.32 11.65
C ILE A 22 -1.20 1.76 11.57
N ALA A 23 -1.63 2.22 10.39
CA ALA A 23 -2.15 3.56 10.19
C ALA A 23 -3.41 3.81 11.03
N ALA A 24 -4.33 2.84 11.09
CA ALA A 24 -5.53 2.90 11.91
C ALA A 24 -5.20 2.97 13.41
N ALA A 25 -4.36 2.06 13.90
CA ALA A 25 -3.96 2.03 15.31
C ALA A 25 -3.18 3.28 15.72
N ALA A 26 -2.32 3.81 14.85
CA ALA A 26 -1.59 5.05 15.09
C ALA A 26 -2.55 6.26 15.16
N HIS A 27 -3.53 6.32 14.26
CA HIS A 27 -4.58 7.35 14.29
C HIS A 27 -5.37 7.33 15.60
N GLU A 28 -5.81 6.15 16.06
CA GLU A 28 -6.55 5.98 17.32
C GLU A 28 -5.74 6.43 18.55
N ARG A 29 -4.41 6.31 18.50
CA ARG A 29 -3.49 6.74 19.56
C ARG A 29 -3.09 8.22 19.47
N GLY A 30 -3.53 8.93 18.43
CA GLY A 30 -3.09 10.30 18.15
C GLY A 30 -1.64 10.40 17.65
N ASP A 31 -1.02 9.27 17.29
CA ASP A 31 0.32 9.21 16.72
C ASP A 31 0.24 9.47 15.20
N TYR A 32 0.05 10.74 14.85
CA TYR A 32 -0.16 11.12 13.46
C TYR A 32 1.10 11.02 12.60
N GLU A 33 2.29 11.13 13.20
CA GLU A 33 3.55 10.92 12.48
C GLU A 33 3.64 9.49 11.97
N LYS A 34 3.41 8.50 12.84
CA LYS A 34 3.42 7.09 12.45
C LYS A 34 2.30 6.73 11.48
N ARG A 35 1.12 7.33 11.65
CA ARG A 35 0.01 7.19 10.68
C ARG A 35 0.46 7.65 9.30
N ASP A 36 1.05 8.84 9.21
CA ASP A 36 1.43 9.44 7.92
C ASP A 36 2.56 8.68 7.24
N GLN A 37 3.52 8.15 8.01
CA GLN A 37 4.54 7.23 7.50
C GLN A 37 3.92 5.97 6.87
N ALA A 38 3.00 5.30 7.58
CA ALA A 38 2.35 4.10 7.06
C ALA A 38 1.50 4.38 5.81
N LEU A 39 0.82 5.54 5.76
CA LEU A 39 0.05 5.96 4.59
C LEU A 39 0.95 6.28 3.39
N ASP A 40 2.13 6.86 3.61
CA ASP A 40 3.09 7.11 2.54
C ASP A 40 3.66 5.79 1.97
N GLU A 41 3.98 4.82 2.82
CA GLU A 41 4.40 3.49 2.36
C GLU A 41 3.32 2.79 1.51
N ILE A 42 2.05 2.84 1.95
CA ILE A 42 0.91 2.34 1.16
C ILE A 42 0.85 3.02 -0.22
N ARG A 43 1.08 4.33 -0.27
CA ARG A 43 1.07 5.09 -1.52
C ARG A 43 2.20 4.63 -2.44
N GLN A 44 3.42 4.51 -1.92
CA GLN A 44 4.58 4.06 -2.69
C GLN A 44 4.38 2.64 -3.25
N LEU A 45 3.82 1.72 -2.47
CA LEU A 45 3.51 0.36 -2.92
C LEU A 45 2.51 0.37 -4.07
N ARG A 46 1.41 1.14 -3.95
CA ARG A 46 0.41 1.27 -5.02
C ARG A 46 0.99 1.88 -6.29
N GLU A 47 1.86 2.88 -6.17
CA GLU A 47 2.55 3.49 -7.30
C GLU A 47 3.49 2.50 -8.00
N LYS A 48 4.25 1.69 -7.25
CA LYS A 48 5.11 0.63 -7.81
C LYS A 48 4.30 -0.39 -8.60
N ILE A 49 3.22 -0.92 -8.02
CA ILE A 49 2.34 -1.89 -8.70
C ILE A 49 1.75 -1.30 -9.98
N THR A 50 1.33 -0.04 -9.92
CA THR A 50 0.77 0.67 -11.07
C THR A 50 1.81 0.84 -12.17
N ARG A 51 3.05 1.22 -11.83
CA ARG A 51 4.15 1.36 -12.80
C ARG A 51 4.56 0.04 -13.43
N ILE A 52 4.61 -1.05 -12.67
CA ILE A 52 4.90 -2.39 -13.21
C ILE A 52 3.85 -2.73 -14.28
N LYS A 53 2.57 -2.57 -13.94
CA LYS A 53 1.46 -2.88 -14.85
C LYS A 53 1.52 -2.09 -16.17
N TYR A 54 1.74 -0.77 -16.12
CA TYR A 54 1.75 0.07 -17.33
C TYR A 54 3.10 0.07 -18.06
N GLY A 55 4.19 -0.30 -17.37
CA GLY A 55 5.52 -0.47 -17.97
C GLY A 55 5.61 -1.75 -18.81
N GLU A 56 4.93 -2.83 -18.39
CA GLU A 56 4.86 -4.09 -19.15
C GLU A 56 3.99 -3.99 -20.42
N GLU A 57 3.04 -3.05 -20.49
CA GLU A 57 2.21 -2.83 -21.69
C GLU A 57 2.91 -2.01 -22.79
N SER A 58 4.15 -1.56 -22.56
CA SER A 58 4.91 -0.70 -23.49
C SER A 58 6.16 -1.37 -24.09
N GLY A 59 6.39 -2.67 -23.81
CA GLY A 59 7.56 -3.45 -24.24
C GLY A 59 7.25 -4.50 -25.29
#